data_AF-A0AAV8ZE52-F1
#
_entry.id   AF-A0AAV8ZE52-F1
#
_cell.length_a   1.000
_cell.length_b   1.000
_cell.length_c   1.000
_cell.angle_alpha   90.00
_cell.angle_beta   90.00
_cell.angle_gamma   90.00
#
_symmetry.space_group_name_H-M   'P 1'
#
loop_
_entity.id
_entity.type
_entity.pdbx_description
1 polymer ?
#
loop_
_entity_poly.entity_id
_entity_poly.type
_entity_poly.pdbx_seq_one_letter_code
_entity_poly.pdbx_strand_id
1 'polypeptide(L)'
;MHNVNIIFHVAATVRFDEKLKMATAINVRGPLDMLRLAHHMPNLKALMHVSTAFSNCTEHFIEEKFYPAPVDYKKLIMMTEQLSDKILENITPM
;
A
#
# COMPACT_ATOMS: atom_id res chain seq x y z
N MET A 1 -17.02 -15.45 4.35
CA MET A 1 -17.09 -13.98 4.50
C MET A 1 -18.14 -13.50 5.51
N HIS A 2 -19.15 -14.31 5.89
CA HIS A 2 -20.21 -13.88 6.82
C HIS A 2 -19.81 -13.84 8.31
N ASN A 3 -18.71 -14.50 8.71
CA ASN A 3 -18.32 -14.62 10.12
C ASN A 3 -17.06 -13.81 10.48
N VAL A 4 -16.76 -12.76 9.71
CA VAL A 4 -15.63 -11.86 9.98
C VAL A 4 -16.16 -10.55 10.54
N ASN A 5 -15.73 -10.21 11.75
CA ASN A 5 -16.10 -8.96 12.42
C ASN A 5 -14.94 -7.96 12.48
N ILE A 6 -13.69 -8.45 12.50
CA ILE A 6 -12.51 -7.61 12.64
C ILE A 6 -11.43 -8.14 11.69
N ILE A 7 -10.78 -7.23 10.97
CA ILE A 7 -9.60 -7.51 10.14
C ILE A 7 -8.40 -6.78 10.72
N PHE A 8 -7.30 -7.50 10.91
CA PHE A 8 -5.98 -6.92 11.17
C PHE A 8 -5.14 -7.12 9.91
N HIS A 9 -4.93 -6.05 9.14
CA HIS A 9 -4.10 -6.08 7.95
C HIS A 9 -2.68 -5.63 8.30
N VAL A 10 -1.84 -6.63 8.62
CA VAL A 10 -0.42 -6.47 9.03
C VAL A 10 0.55 -6.94 7.94
N ALA A 11 0.05 -7.55 6.86
CA ALA A 11 0.88 -8.02 5.76
C ALA A 11 1.46 -6.84 4.98
N ALA A 12 2.78 -6.73 4.96
CA ALA A 12 3.54 -5.71 4.25
C ALA A 12 4.96 -6.23 3.94
N THR A 13 5.63 -5.63 2.96
CA THR A 13 7.09 -5.70 2.84
C THR A 13 7.69 -4.44 3.43
N VAL A 14 8.70 -4.60 4.29
CA VAL A 14 9.43 -3.51 4.95
C VAL A 14 10.87 -3.39 4.44
N ARG A 15 11.19 -4.07 3.34
CA ARG A 15 12.52 -4.06 2.73
C ARG A 15 12.67 -2.79 1.91
N PHE A 16 13.66 -1.97 2.25
CA PHE A 16 13.94 -0.72 1.52
C PHE A 16 14.55 -0.96 0.14
N ASP A 17 15.11 -2.16 -0.09
CA ASP A 17 15.66 -2.62 -1.37
C ASP A 17 14.66 -3.48 -2.17
N GLU A 18 13.37 -3.45 -1.82
CA GLU A 18 12.33 -4.18 -2.55
C GLU A 18 12.11 -3.59 -3.95
N LYS A 19 11.90 -4.45 -4.94
CA LYS A 19 11.56 -3.99 -6.29
C LYS A 19 10.26 -3.19 -6.27
N LEU A 20 10.22 -2.03 -6.93
CA LEU A 20 9.05 -1.13 -6.97
C LEU A 20 7.74 -1.86 -7.33
N LYS A 21 7.82 -2.83 -8.25
CA LYS A 21 6.69 -3.70 -8.63
C LYS A 21 6.15 -4.51 -7.46
N MET A 22 7.03 -5.18 -6.71
CA MET A 22 6.67 -5.97 -5.53
C MET A 22 6.19 -5.10 -4.38
N ALA A 23 6.89 -3.99 -4.11
CA ALA A 23 6.49 -3.03 -3.09
C ALA A 23 5.08 -2.46 -3.37
N THR A 24 4.80 -2.10 -4.63
CA THR A 24 3.47 -1.61 -5.04
C THR A 24 2.40 -2.68 -4.92
N ALA A 25 2.69 -3.91 -5.37
CA ALA A 25 1.74 -5.02 -5.27
C ALA A 25 1.37 -5.32 -3.82
N ILE A 26 2.34 -5.34 -2.91
CA ILE A 26 2.12 -5.71 -1.50
C ILE A 26 1.55 -4.53 -0.72
N ASN A 27 2.23 -3.36 -0.74
CA ASN A 27 1.93 -2.26 0.19
C ASN A 27 0.90 -1.27 -0.34
N VAL A 28 0.59 -1.27 -1.64
CA VAL A 28 -0.42 -0.35 -2.22
C VAL A 28 -1.64 -1.14 -2.70
N ARG A 29 -1.43 -2.14 -3.57
CA ARG A 29 -2.52 -2.94 -4.10
C ARG A 29 -3.13 -3.88 -3.05
N GLY A 30 -2.31 -4.49 -2.20
CA GLY A 30 -2.75 -5.36 -1.10
C GLY A 30 -3.79 -4.71 -0.19
N PRO A 31 -3.51 -3.55 0.44
CA PRO A 31 -4.50 -2.83 1.24
C PRO A 31 -5.76 -2.44 0.46
N LEU A 32 -5.62 -2.03 -0.80
CA LEU A 32 -6.78 -1.69 -1.65
C LEU A 32 -7.69 -2.91 -1.89
N ASP A 33 -7.12 -4.08 -2.20
CA ASP A 33 -7.89 -5.30 -2.42
C ASP A 33 -8.48 -5.84 -1.10
N MET A 34 -7.78 -5.68 0.02
CA MET A 34 -8.34 -5.95 1.34
C MET A 34 -9.52 -5.04 1.69
N LEU A 35 -9.45 -3.74 1.38
CA LEU A 35 -10.56 -2.80 1.55
C LEU A 35 -11.75 -3.19 0.67
N ARG A 36 -11.52 -3.59 -0.58
CA ARG A 36 -12.58 -4.07 -1.49
C ARG A 36 -13.22 -5.36 -0.97
N LEU A 37 -12.43 -6.30 -0.48
CA LEU A 37 -12.94 -7.53 0.11
C LEU A 37 -13.76 -7.24 1.37
N ALA A 38 -13.24 -6.39 2.25
CA ALA A 38 -13.88 -5.94 3.48
C ALA A 38 -15.24 -5.28 3.22
N HIS A 39 -15.37 -4.52 2.12
CA HIS A 39 -16.63 -3.88 1.72
C HIS A 39 -17.78 -4.88 1.50
N HIS A 40 -17.48 -6.13 1.16
CA HIS A 40 -18.49 -7.18 0.93
C HIS A 40 -18.75 -8.05 2.17
N MET A 41 -18.17 -7.71 3.33
CA MET A 41 -18.35 -8.46 4.57
C MET A 41 -19.48 -7.86 5.42
N PRO A 42 -20.67 -8.51 5.51
CA PRO A 42 -21.85 -7.89 6.11
C PRO A 42 -21.75 -7.66 7.62
N ASN A 43 -20.87 -8.40 8.30
CA ASN A 43 -20.71 -8.35 9.76
C ASN A 43 -19.44 -7.61 10.21
N LEU A 44 -18.71 -7.00 9.28
CA LEU A 44 -17.47 -6.30 9.58
C LEU A 44 -17.74 -5.06 10.45
N LYS A 45 -16.98 -4.93 11.54
CA LYS A 45 -17.03 -3.81 12.49
C LYS A 45 -15.79 -2.94 12.39
N ALA A 46 -14.63 -3.53 12.11
CA ALA A 46 -13.38 -2.80 11.99
C ALA A 46 -12.40 -3.47 11.02
N LEU A 47 -11.67 -2.64 10.27
CA LEU A 47 -10.44 -3.03 9.59
C LEU A 47 -9.31 -2.15 10.14
N MET A 48 -8.33 -2.78 10.78
CA MET A 48 -7.13 -2.12 11.30
C MET A 48 -5.99 -2.39 10.34
N HIS A 49 -5.48 -1.33 9.70
CA HIS A 49 -4.26 -1.39 8.90
C HIS A 49 -3.08 -0.96 9.76
N VAL A 50 -2.02 -1.77 9.76
CA VAL A 50 -0.77 -1.43 10.44
C VAL A 50 0.13 -0.70 9.45
N SER A 51 0.36 0.59 9.70
CA SER A 51 1.31 1.41 8.96
C SER A 51 2.64 1.56 9.72
N THR A 52 3.49 2.48 9.29
CA THR A 52 4.78 2.78 9.91
C THR A 52 5.00 4.29 10.03
N ALA A 53 5.73 4.72 11.07
CA ALA A 53 6.23 6.09 11.18
C ALA A 53 7.13 6.49 10.00
N PHE A 54 7.65 5.52 9.25
CA PHE A 54 8.45 5.73 8.06
C PHE A 54 7.62 6.07 6.79
N SER A 55 6.29 6.04 6.87
CA SER A 55 5.39 6.28 5.72
C SER A 55 5.54 7.67 5.09
N ASN A 56 6.02 8.66 5.86
CA ASN A 56 6.31 10.02 5.42
C ASN A 56 7.75 10.42 5.77
N CYS A 57 8.71 9.49 5.64
CA CYS A 57 10.11 9.69 6.05
C CYS A 57 10.86 10.79 5.27
N THR A 58 10.29 11.31 4.19
CA THR A 58 10.82 12.45 3.43
C THR A 58 10.54 13.80 4.12
N GLU A 59 9.61 13.82 5.08
CA GLU A 59 9.28 15.00 5.87
C GLU A 59 10.23 15.11 7.08
N HIS A 60 10.72 16.32 7.36
CA HIS A 60 11.54 16.56 8.55
C HIS A 60 10.74 16.44 9.85
N PHE A 61 9.45 16.77 9.82
CA PHE A 61 8.53 16.69 10.95
C PHE A 61 7.23 16.06 10.49
N ILE A 62 6.87 14.94 11.11
CA ILE A 62 5.65 14.19 10.79
C ILE A 62 4.55 14.59 11.76
N GLU A 63 3.60 15.37 11.26
CA GLU A 63 2.32 15.73 11.89
C GLU A 63 1.23 14.66 11.66
N GLU A 64 0.22 14.65 12.54
CA GLU A 64 -0.99 13.83 12.39
C GLU A 64 -1.94 14.44 11.34
N LYS A 65 -1.63 14.21 10.06
CA LYS A 65 -2.42 14.69 8.93
C LYS A 65 -2.33 13.74 7.75
N PHE A 66 -3.22 13.91 6.78
CA PHE A 66 -3.09 13.25 5.48
C PHE A 66 -2.09 14.00 4.61
N TYR A 67 -1.01 13.33 4.24
CA TYR A 67 -0.02 13.86 3.31
C TYR A 67 -0.49 13.66 1.87
N PRO A 68 -0.31 14.65 0.98
CA PRO A 68 -0.58 14.46 -0.43
C PRO A 68 0.38 13.43 -1.01
N ALA A 69 -0.15 12.39 -1.64
CA ALA A 69 0.68 11.42 -2.34
C ALA A 69 1.31 12.07 -3.59
N PRO A 70 2.59 11.81 -3.89
CA PRO A 70 3.25 12.38 -5.07
C PRO A 70 2.69 11.83 -6.40
N VAL A 71 2.05 10.65 -6.35
CA VAL A 71 1.46 9.97 -7.51
C VAL A 71 0.11 9.36 -7.11
N ASP A 72 -0.86 9.42 -8.00
CA ASP A 72 -2.14 8.70 -7.83
C ASP A 72 -1.90 7.18 -7.78
N TYR A 73 -2.47 6.51 -6.78
CA TYR A 73 -2.22 5.09 -6.55
C TYR A 73 -2.65 4.21 -7.74
N LYS A 74 -3.69 4.58 -8.50
CA LYS A 74 -4.13 3.79 -9.67
C LYS A 74 -3.11 3.90 -10.78
N LYS A 75 -2.53 5.09 -11.00
CA LYS A 75 -1.45 5.29 -11.95
C LYS A 75 -0.21 4.48 -11.56
N LEU A 76 0.16 4.50 -10.27
CA LEU A 76 1.30 3.72 -9.77
C LEU A 76 1.11 2.22 -10.02
N ILE A 77 -0.06 1.67 -9.63
CA ILE A 77 -0.40 0.26 -9.88
C ILE A 77 -0.30 -0.06 -11.37
N MET A 78 -0.98 0.73 -12.22
CA MET A 78 -0.97 0.54 -13.67
C MET A 78 0.45 0.55 -14.25
N MET A 79 1.28 1.52 -13.85
CA MET A 79 2.68 1.60 -14.29
C MET A 79 3.47 0.35 -13.90
N THR A 80 3.33 -0.13 -12.66
CA THR A 80 4.05 -1.33 -12.21
C THR A 80 3.55 -2.64 -12.83
N GLU A 81 2.31 -2.68 -13.30
CA GLU A 81 1.73 -3.83 -14.00
C GLU A 81 2.10 -3.84 -15.50
N GLN A 82 2.25 -2.67 -16.13
CA GLN A 82 2.45 -2.54 -17.57
C GLN A 82 3.90 -2.35 -18.01
N LEU A 83 4.74 -1.72 -17.19
CA LEU A 83 6.14 -1.48 -17.54
C LEU A 83 7.00 -2.73 -17.30
N SER A 84 8.07 -2.86 -18.08
CA SER A 84 9.05 -3.92 -17.88
C SER A 84 9.88 -3.67 -16.63
N ASP A 85 10.35 -4.75 -16.00
CA ASP A 85 11.17 -4.67 -14.77
C ASP A 85 12.41 -3.79 -14.98
N LYS A 86 13.04 -3.82 -16.18
CA LYS A 86 14.18 -2.96 -16.53
C LYS A 86 13.83 -1.47 -16.51
N ILE A 87 12.65 -1.08 -17.00
CA ILE A 87 12.21 0.33 -16.96
C ILE A 87 11.93 0.73 -15.51
N LEU A 88 11.26 -0.13 -14.75
CA LEU A 88 10.95 0.12 -13.34
C LEU A 88 12.23 0.28 -12.50
N GLU A 89 13.23 -0.56 -12.72
CA GLU A 89 14.55 -0.47 -12.06
C GLU A 89 15.24 0.86 -12.39
N ASN A 90 15.17 1.34 -13.65
CA ASN A 90 15.78 2.61 -14.06
C ASN A 90 15.10 3.85 -13.46
N ILE A 91 13.81 3.79 -13.12
CA ILE A 91 13.07 4.93 -12.53
C ILE A 91 12.96 4.86 -11.01
N THR A 92 13.34 3.74 -10.40
CA THR A 92 13.32 3.59 -8.94
C THR A 92 14.51 4.36 -8.37
N PRO A 93 14.32 5.29 -7.41
CA PRO A 93 15.43 5.97 -6.76
C PRO A 93 16.39 4.96 -6.13
N MET A 94 17.70 5.18 -6.31
CA MET A 94 18.75 4.41 -5.62
C MET A 94 18.86 4.79 -4.15
#